data_AF-A0A4Y3PJK1-F1
#
_entry.id   AF-A0A4Y3PJK1-F1
#
_cell.length_a   1.000
_cell.length_b   1.000
_cell.length_c   1.000
_cell.angle_alpha   90.00
_cell.angle_beta   90.00
_cell.angle_gamma   90.00
#
_symmetry.space_group_name_H-M   'P 1'
#
loop_
_entity.id
_entity.type
_entity.pdbx_description
1 polymer ?
#
loop_
_entity_poly.entity_id
_entity_poly.type
_entity_poly.pdbx_seq_one_letter_code
_entity_poly.pdbx_strand_id
1 'polypeptide(L)'
;MLAFAYYHINFQNHLSEGGFVGLGLLAKYVFDLSPALMVLLLDIPLFLVAWLVRGRQFIWDTIFASLAFTGFYELFEQYSPIVMDMSRMMPLASVLSGVLTGLGTGLVLRYGAATGGDDILSLLLSKYTGLSIGTIFLLLDVMVLCLSFWYVPMKEMLYTILAVVISSQVITWTVKSGTGIAVEEEAHAHGNVSVTHQ
;
A
#
# COMPACT_ATOMS: atom_id res chain seq x y z
N MET A 1 8.33 -8.22 2.91
CA MET A 1 7.51 -7.62 3.99
C MET A 1 6.05 -7.58 3.60
N LEU A 2 5.70 -6.89 2.51
CA LEU A 2 4.32 -6.78 2.05
C LEU A 2 3.64 -8.15 1.83
N ALA A 3 4.24 -9.03 1.01
CA ALA A 3 3.70 -10.38 0.76
C ALA A 3 3.50 -11.22 2.03
N PHE A 4 4.41 -11.09 3.00
CA PHE A 4 4.31 -11.80 4.28
C PHE A 4 3.14 -11.29 5.12
N ALA A 5 2.97 -9.96 5.19
CA ALA A 5 1.85 -9.35 5.89
C ALA A 5 0.50 -9.76 5.26
N TYR A 6 0.43 -9.72 3.93
CA TYR A 6 -0.78 -10.07 3.18
C TYR A 6 -1.16 -11.53 3.38
N TYR A 7 -0.22 -12.46 3.25
CA TYR A 7 -0.53 -13.88 3.39
C TYR A 7 -0.71 -14.31 4.85
N HIS A 8 0.32 -14.15 5.69
CA HIS A 8 0.31 -14.71 7.04
C HIS A 8 -0.58 -13.94 8.01
N ILE A 9 -0.81 -12.66 7.79
CA ILE A 9 -1.62 -11.82 8.69
C ILE A 9 -2.98 -11.57 8.08
N ASN A 10 -3.07 -10.96 6.89
CA ASN A 10 -4.38 -10.54 6.35
C ASN A 10 -5.25 -11.73 5.96
N PHE A 11 -4.74 -12.58 5.07
CA PHE A 11 -5.49 -13.69 4.50
C PHE A 11 -5.88 -14.72 5.57
N GLN A 12 -4.94 -15.12 6.43
CA GLN A 12 -5.20 -16.12 7.48
C GLN A 12 -6.11 -15.62 8.62
N ASN A 13 -6.18 -14.30 8.86
CA ASN A 13 -7.00 -13.73 9.94
C ASN A 13 -8.25 -12.99 9.45
N HIS A 14 -8.61 -13.16 8.17
CA HIS A 14 -9.75 -12.50 7.54
C HIS A 14 -9.78 -10.97 7.76
N LEU A 15 -8.60 -10.34 7.82
CA LEU A 15 -8.52 -8.89 7.79
C LEU A 15 -8.82 -8.46 6.36
N SER A 16 -9.96 -7.79 6.17
CA SER A 16 -10.30 -7.22 4.89
C SER A 16 -9.27 -6.16 4.52
N GLU A 17 -8.87 -6.15 3.26
CA GLU A 17 -8.06 -5.10 2.68
C GLU A 17 -8.94 -3.93 2.25
N GLY A 18 -8.40 -2.72 2.38
CA GLY A 18 -9.02 -1.48 1.93
C GLY A 18 -8.92 -1.30 0.41
N GLY A 19 -9.10 -0.06 -0.04
CA GLY A 19 -8.78 0.38 -1.38
C GLY A 19 -9.55 -0.35 -2.48
N PHE A 20 -8.84 -0.73 -3.53
CA PHE A 20 -9.45 -1.29 -4.73
C PHE A 20 -9.99 -2.70 -4.52
N VAL A 21 -9.35 -3.47 -3.64
CA VAL A 21 -9.85 -4.79 -3.22
C VAL A 21 -11.18 -4.63 -2.50
N GLY A 22 -11.29 -3.67 -1.57
CA GLY A 22 -12.55 -3.33 -0.89
C GLY A 22 -13.64 -2.87 -1.86
N LEU A 23 -13.30 -2.04 -2.85
CA LEU A 23 -14.22 -1.64 -3.92
C LEU A 23 -14.68 -2.82 -4.79
N GLY A 24 -13.77 -3.75 -5.08
CA GLY A 24 -14.10 -4.98 -5.81
C GLY A 24 -15.07 -5.86 -5.03
N LEU A 25 -14.90 -5.99 -3.71
CA LEU A 25 -15.88 -6.67 -2.86
C LEU A 25 -17.24 -5.96 -2.88
N LEU A 26 -17.25 -4.63 -2.80
CA LEU A 26 -18.50 -3.86 -2.89
C LEU A 26 -19.23 -4.12 -4.20
N ALA A 27 -18.50 -4.09 -5.32
CA ALA A 27 -19.06 -4.37 -6.63
C ALA A 27 -19.60 -5.81 -6.74
N LYS A 28 -18.97 -6.78 -6.09
CA LYS A 28 -19.51 -8.15 -5.97
C LYS A 28 -20.83 -8.16 -5.22
N TYR A 29 -20.95 -7.47 -4.09
CA TYR A 29 -22.19 -7.47 -3.32
C TYR A 29 -23.33 -6.72 -4.01
N VAL A 30 -23.04 -5.65 -4.75
CA VAL A 30 -24.08 -4.81 -5.39
C VAL A 30 -24.45 -5.30 -6.79
N PHE A 31 -23.48 -5.75 -7.59
CA PHE A 31 -23.64 -6.05 -9.01
C PHE A 31 -23.35 -7.53 -9.36
N ASP A 32 -23.00 -8.36 -8.37
CA ASP A 32 -22.56 -9.75 -8.56
C ASP A 32 -21.35 -9.90 -9.51
N LEU A 33 -20.52 -8.85 -9.58
CA LEU A 33 -19.31 -8.83 -10.37
C LEU A 33 -18.13 -9.44 -9.61
N SER A 34 -17.24 -10.14 -10.31
CA SER A 34 -16.03 -10.67 -9.69
C SER A 34 -15.15 -9.53 -9.16
N PRO A 35 -14.71 -9.55 -7.89
CA PRO A 35 -13.79 -8.55 -7.33
C PRO A 35 -12.52 -8.41 -8.16
N ALA A 36 -11.97 -9.53 -8.64
CA ALA A 36 -10.77 -9.54 -9.46
C ALA A 36 -10.96 -8.76 -10.77
N LEU A 37 -12.14 -8.88 -11.40
CA LEU A 37 -12.43 -8.11 -12.62
C LEU A 37 -12.53 -6.62 -12.33
N MET A 38 -13.13 -6.23 -11.21
CA MET A 38 -13.21 -4.81 -10.86
C MET A 38 -11.88 -4.20 -10.48
N VAL A 39 -11.05 -4.90 -9.71
CA VAL A 39 -9.69 -4.45 -9.39
C VAL A 39 -8.89 -4.27 -10.69
N LEU A 40 -8.94 -5.25 -11.60
CA LEU A 40 -8.27 -5.16 -12.90
C LEU A 40 -8.77 -3.97 -13.73
N LEU A 41 -10.10 -3.76 -13.77
CA LEU A 41 -10.72 -2.65 -14.50
C LEU A 41 -10.32 -1.28 -13.93
N LEU A 42 -10.13 -1.16 -12.62
CA LEU A 42 -9.67 0.05 -11.95
C LEU A 42 -8.16 0.27 -12.13
N ASP A 43 -7.36 -0.80 -12.08
CA ASP A 43 -5.91 -0.73 -12.19
C ASP A 43 -5.44 -0.31 -13.59
N ILE A 44 -5.97 -0.93 -14.66
CA ILE A 44 -5.56 -0.66 -16.04
C ILE A 44 -5.53 0.84 -16.40
N PRO A 45 -6.61 1.61 -16.22
CA PRO A 45 -6.62 3.03 -16.58
C PRO A 45 -5.63 3.84 -15.71
N LEU A 46 -5.43 3.46 -14.44
CA LEU A 46 -4.47 4.13 -13.57
C LEU A 46 -3.04 3.84 -13.96
N PHE A 47 -2.72 2.60 -14.36
CA PHE A 47 -1.43 2.26 -14.96
C PHE A 47 -1.15 3.07 -16.22
N LEU A 48 -2.15 3.25 -17.09
CA LEU A 48 -2.05 4.10 -18.29
C LEU A 48 -1.76 5.56 -17.93
N VAL A 49 -2.50 6.14 -16.98
CA VAL A 49 -2.28 7.51 -16.52
C VAL A 49 -0.90 7.66 -15.87
N ALA A 50 -0.49 6.70 -15.04
CA ALA A 50 0.82 6.70 -14.40
C ALA A 50 1.95 6.63 -15.40
N TRP A 51 1.81 5.82 -16.44
CA TRP A 51 2.79 5.74 -17.52
C TRP A 51 2.97 7.11 -18.20
N LEU A 52 1.87 7.82 -18.47
CA LEU A 52 1.91 9.15 -19.08
C LEU A 52 2.52 10.22 -18.15
N VAL A 53 2.25 10.14 -16.84
CA VAL A 53 2.65 11.18 -15.88
C VAL A 53 4.05 10.96 -15.28
N ARG A 54 4.45 9.71 -15.04
CA ARG A 54 5.72 9.33 -14.38
C ARG A 54 6.75 8.74 -15.34
N GLY A 55 6.35 8.38 -16.56
CA GLY A 55 7.23 7.87 -17.60
C GLY A 55 7.48 6.37 -17.53
N ARG A 56 8.39 5.87 -18.39
CA ARG A 56 8.64 4.44 -18.59
C ARG A 56 9.39 3.77 -17.43
N GLN A 57 10.26 4.51 -16.74
CA GLN A 57 11.06 3.96 -15.62
C GLN A 57 10.16 3.52 -14.46
N PHE A 58 9.24 4.38 -14.05
CA PHE A 58 8.21 4.08 -13.05
C PHE A 58 7.46 2.77 -13.32
N ILE A 59 7.09 2.55 -14.58
CA ILE A 59 6.36 1.34 -14.99
C ILE A 59 7.23 0.09 -14.84
N TRP A 60 8.49 0.14 -15.23
CA TRP A 60 9.40 -1.00 -15.06
C TRP A 60 9.63 -1.33 -13.58
N ASP A 61 9.83 -0.31 -12.74
CA ASP A 61 10.03 -0.50 -11.30
C ASP A 61 8.76 -1.04 -10.63
N THR A 62 7.59 -0.56 -11.05
CA THR A 62 6.27 -1.04 -10.59
C THR A 62 6.01 -2.48 -11.02
N ILE A 63 6.31 -2.84 -12.27
CA ILE A 63 6.19 -4.22 -12.75
C ILE A 63 7.13 -5.13 -11.95
N PHE A 64 8.38 -4.72 -11.73
CA PHE A 64 9.33 -5.50 -10.95
C PHE A 64 8.87 -5.68 -9.50
N ALA A 65 8.39 -4.61 -8.85
CA ALA A 65 7.86 -4.66 -7.49
C ALA A 65 6.62 -5.56 -7.39
N SER A 66 5.68 -5.44 -8.34
CA SER A 66 4.46 -6.24 -8.39
C SER A 66 4.73 -7.73 -8.67
N LEU A 67 5.68 -8.03 -9.58
CA LEU A 67 6.12 -9.41 -9.84
C LEU A 67 6.83 -10.01 -8.64
N ALA A 68 7.70 -9.25 -7.97
CA ALA A 68 8.34 -9.69 -6.75
C ALA A 68 7.30 -9.97 -5.65
N PHE A 69 6.34 -9.06 -5.44
CA PHE A 69 5.25 -9.27 -4.51
C PHE A 69 4.47 -10.54 -4.82
N THR A 70 4.01 -10.71 -6.06
CA THR A 70 3.24 -11.87 -6.51
C THR A 70 4.03 -13.17 -6.32
N GLY A 71 5.30 -13.19 -6.74
CA GLY A 71 6.15 -14.38 -6.60
C GLY A 71 6.42 -14.77 -5.15
N PHE A 72 6.65 -13.79 -4.25
CA PHE A 72 6.79 -14.08 -2.83
C PHE A 72 5.47 -14.47 -2.18
N TYR A 73 4.36 -13.89 -2.61
CA TYR A 73 3.02 -14.25 -2.13
C TYR A 73 2.71 -15.71 -2.47
N GLU A 74 2.89 -16.11 -3.74
CA GLU A 74 2.69 -17.50 -4.20
C GLU A 74 3.63 -18.48 -3.48
N LEU A 75 4.88 -18.09 -3.25
CA LEU A 75 5.82 -18.90 -2.48
C LEU A 75 5.32 -19.15 -1.04
N PHE A 76 4.75 -18.12 -0.39
CA PHE A 76 4.19 -18.28 0.95
C PHE A 76 2.91 -19.10 0.94
N GLU A 77 2.05 -18.89 -0.06
CA GLU A 77 0.81 -19.64 -0.24
C GLU A 77 1.06 -21.14 -0.42
N GLN A 78 2.01 -21.50 -1.28
CA GLN A 78 2.25 -22.88 -1.65
C GLN A 78 3.17 -23.63 -0.67
N TYR A 79 4.16 -22.95 -0.07
CA TYR A 79 5.23 -23.62 0.66
C TYR A 79 5.34 -23.25 2.13
N SER A 80 4.64 -22.22 2.62
CA SER A 80 4.78 -21.83 4.03
C SER A 80 3.91 -22.70 4.94
N PRO A 81 4.51 -23.49 5.87
CA PRO A 81 3.74 -24.24 6.86
C PRO A 81 3.27 -23.37 8.04
N ILE A 82 3.58 -22.07 8.02
CA ILE A 82 3.33 -21.15 9.13
C ILE A 82 1.86 -20.75 9.12
N VAL A 83 1.12 -21.20 10.12
CA VAL A 83 -0.25 -20.76 10.40
C VAL A 83 -0.22 -19.80 11.58
N MET A 84 -0.43 -18.51 11.32
CA MET A 84 -0.61 -17.49 12.34
C MET A 84 -2.11 -17.25 12.56
N ASP A 85 -2.73 -18.17 13.29
CA ASP A 85 -4.08 -17.95 13.79
C ASP A 85 -4.04 -16.97 14.97
N MET A 86 -4.23 -15.69 14.65
CA MET A 86 -4.38 -14.58 15.58
C MET A 86 -5.86 -14.21 15.78
N SER A 87 -6.80 -15.11 15.49
CA SER A 87 -8.25 -14.84 15.64
C SER A 87 -8.64 -14.39 17.06
N ARG A 88 -7.92 -14.85 18.09
CA ARG A 88 -8.10 -14.42 19.48
C ARG A 88 -7.41 -13.10 19.84
N MET A 89 -6.45 -12.68 19.02
CA MET A 89 -5.62 -11.48 19.19
C MET A 89 -5.74 -10.56 17.98
N MET A 90 -6.95 -10.42 17.43
CA MET A 90 -7.25 -9.61 16.26
C MET A 90 -6.77 -8.15 16.35
N PRO A 91 -6.79 -7.47 17.53
CA PRO A 91 -6.13 -6.17 17.68
C PRO A 91 -4.63 -6.21 17.35
N LEU A 92 -3.91 -7.23 17.83
CA LEU A 92 -2.48 -7.38 17.55
C LEU A 92 -2.24 -7.69 16.07
N ALA A 93 -3.07 -8.54 15.46
CA ALA A 93 -3.01 -8.85 14.04
C ALA A 93 -3.17 -7.58 13.18
N SER A 94 -4.16 -6.74 13.50
CA SER A 94 -4.37 -5.47 12.78
C SER A 94 -3.21 -4.49 12.91
N VAL A 95 -2.59 -4.39 14.10
CA VAL A 95 -1.41 -3.56 14.32
C VAL A 95 -0.21 -4.08 13.53
N LEU A 96 0.08 -5.38 13.59
CA LEU A 96 1.18 -6.00 12.87
C LEU A 96 1.00 -5.90 11.35
N SER A 97 -0.22 -6.14 10.86
CA SER A 97 -0.58 -5.92 9.46
C SER A 97 -0.32 -4.47 9.07
N GLY A 98 -0.86 -3.50 9.81
CA GLY A 98 -0.68 -2.08 9.52
C GLY A 98 0.79 -1.67 9.44
N VAL A 99 1.60 -2.12 10.40
CA VAL A 99 3.04 -1.81 10.41
C VAL A 99 3.78 -2.47 9.25
N LEU A 100 3.60 -3.77 9.03
CA LEU A 100 4.36 -4.48 7.99
C LEU A 100 3.93 -4.10 6.58
N THR A 101 2.62 -3.93 6.36
CA THR A 101 2.07 -3.41 5.10
C THR A 101 2.54 -1.98 4.89
N GLY A 102 2.44 -1.12 5.90
CA GLY A 102 2.86 0.27 5.78
C GLY A 102 4.36 0.43 5.50
N LEU A 103 5.22 -0.39 6.13
CA LEU A 103 6.65 -0.43 5.83
C LEU A 103 6.93 -0.97 4.42
N GLY A 104 6.25 -2.05 4.03
CA GLY A 104 6.40 -2.67 2.72
C GLY A 104 6.00 -1.73 1.60
N THR A 105 4.76 -1.27 1.61
CA THR A 105 4.21 -0.33 0.62
C THR A 105 4.94 1.01 0.66
N GLY A 106 5.19 1.55 1.86
CA GLY A 106 5.91 2.82 2.02
C GLY A 106 7.32 2.78 1.42
N LEU A 107 8.02 1.65 1.49
CA LEU A 107 9.33 1.49 0.87
C LEU A 107 9.23 1.47 -0.66
N VAL A 108 8.25 0.74 -1.22
CA VAL A 108 8.03 0.68 -2.67
C VAL A 108 7.68 2.08 -3.22
N LEU A 109 6.74 2.76 -2.56
CA LEU A 109 6.33 4.12 -2.93
C LEU A 109 7.47 5.15 -2.79
N ARG A 110 8.36 4.97 -1.81
CA ARG A 110 9.55 5.81 -1.62
C ARG A 110 10.49 5.73 -2.82
N TYR A 111 10.69 4.55 -3.41
CA TYR A 111 11.51 4.39 -4.61
C TYR A 111 10.77 4.79 -5.90
N GLY A 112 9.56 5.33 -5.80
CA GLY A 112 8.77 5.72 -6.95
C GLY A 112 8.29 4.52 -7.75
N ALA A 113 7.99 3.40 -7.10
CA ALA A 113 7.27 2.28 -7.68
C ALA A 113 5.91 2.14 -6.99
N ALA A 114 5.05 1.27 -7.51
CA ALA A 114 3.79 0.88 -6.88
C ALA A 114 3.63 -0.65 -6.89
N THR A 115 2.72 -1.18 -6.09
CA THR A 115 2.38 -2.62 -6.11
C THR A 115 1.01 -2.90 -6.73
N GLY A 116 0.09 -1.94 -6.65
CA GLY A 116 -1.25 -1.97 -7.25
C GLY A 116 -1.71 -0.61 -7.80
N GLY A 117 -2.95 -0.52 -8.29
CA GLY A 117 -3.49 0.74 -8.82
C GLY A 117 -3.94 1.74 -7.74
N ASP A 118 -4.26 1.28 -6.54
CA ASP A 118 -4.54 2.12 -5.36
C ASP A 118 -3.29 2.88 -4.87
N ASP A 119 -2.13 2.23 -4.91
CA ASP A 119 -0.81 2.85 -4.70
C ASP A 119 -0.55 3.96 -5.73
N ILE A 120 -0.77 3.64 -7.01
CA ILE A 120 -0.62 4.60 -8.13
C ILE A 120 -1.56 5.79 -7.94
N LEU A 121 -2.83 5.53 -7.63
CA LEU A 121 -3.84 6.56 -7.41
C LEU A 121 -3.43 7.46 -6.24
N SER A 122 -2.98 6.88 -5.13
CA SER A 122 -2.52 7.62 -3.96
C SER A 122 -1.31 8.50 -4.27
N LEU A 123 -0.36 7.99 -5.06
CA LEU A 123 0.82 8.74 -5.50
C LEU A 123 0.47 9.89 -6.45
N LEU A 124 -0.47 9.69 -7.37
CA LEU A 124 -0.96 10.71 -8.31
C LEU A 124 -1.73 11.81 -7.58
N LEU A 125 -2.66 11.44 -6.72
CA LEU A 125 -3.46 12.37 -5.90
C LEU A 125 -2.59 13.15 -4.91
N SER A 126 -1.61 12.49 -4.28
CA SER A 126 -0.64 13.18 -3.41
C SER A 126 0.13 14.26 -4.17
N LYS A 127 0.56 13.98 -5.40
CA LYS A 127 1.23 14.97 -6.26
C LYS A 127 0.32 16.14 -6.63
N TYR A 128 -0.97 15.89 -6.84
CA TYR A 128 -1.94 16.94 -7.24
C TYR A 128 -2.43 17.78 -6.06
N THR A 129 -2.70 17.15 -4.91
CA THR A 129 -3.26 17.80 -3.71
C THR A 129 -2.21 18.38 -2.76
N GLY A 130 -0.96 17.90 -2.84
CA GLY A 130 0.10 18.23 -1.89
C GLY A 130 -0.03 17.53 -0.54
N LEU A 131 -1.04 16.68 -0.35
CA LEU A 131 -1.19 15.86 0.86
C LEU A 131 -0.19 14.71 0.89
N SER A 132 0.11 14.21 2.08
CA SER A 132 0.99 13.04 2.20
C SER A 132 0.34 11.79 1.58
N ILE A 133 1.15 10.92 0.98
CA ILE A 133 0.67 9.69 0.33
C ILE A 133 -0.18 8.86 1.30
N GLY A 134 0.28 8.68 2.54
CA GLY A 134 -0.49 7.93 3.54
C GLY A 134 -1.81 8.60 3.90
N THR A 135 -1.89 9.93 3.95
CA THR A 135 -3.18 10.63 4.15
C THR A 135 -4.16 10.34 3.03
N ILE A 136 -3.71 10.34 1.78
CA ILE A 136 -4.57 9.99 0.64
C ILE A 136 -5.01 8.53 0.73
N PHE A 137 -4.09 7.62 1.05
CA PHE A 137 -4.37 6.20 1.23
C PHE A 137 -5.47 5.99 2.28
N LEU A 138 -5.34 6.65 3.44
CA LEU A 138 -6.35 6.62 4.51
C LEU A 138 -7.71 7.15 4.05
N LEU A 139 -7.74 8.26 3.32
CA LEU A 139 -8.99 8.86 2.83
C LEU A 139 -9.71 7.94 1.84
N LEU A 140 -8.97 7.34 0.91
CA LEU A 140 -9.52 6.38 -0.04
C LEU A 140 -10.07 5.16 0.69
N ASP A 141 -9.31 4.57 1.60
CA ASP A 141 -9.73 3.39 2.34
C ASP A 141 -10.93 3.66 3.23
N VAL A 142 -10.96 4.79 3.96
CA VAL A 142 -12.11 5.17 4.78
C VAL A 142 -13.34 5.38 3.92
N MET A 143 -13.22 6.01 2.76
CA MET A 143 -14.34 6.17 1.82
C MET A 143 -14.89 4.80 1.40
N VAL A 144 -14.02 3.87 1.03
CA VAL A 144 -14.41 2.50 0.64
C VAL A 144 -15.07 1.77 1.81
N LEU A 145 -14.45 1.80 3.00
CA LEU A 145 -14.98 1.14 4.20
C LEU A 145 -16.34 1.71 4.62
N CYS A 146 -16.56 3.02 4.49
CA CYS A 146 -17.86 3.64 4.73
C CYS A 146 -18.93 3.12 3.76
N LEU A 147 -18.58 2.89 2.49
CA LEU A 147 -19.48 2.27 1.53
C LEU A 147 -19.70 0.77 1.83
N SER A 148 -18.69 0.10 2.39
CA SER A 148 -18.72 -1.31 2.77
C SER A 148 -19.45 -1.61 4.07
N PHE A 149 -19.82 -0.58 4.85
CA PHE A 149 -20.42 -0.68 6.19
C PHE A 149 -21.66 -1.59 6.23
N TRP A 150 -22.44 -1.67 5.15
CA TRP A 150 -23.68 -2.43 5.13
C TRP A 150 -23.49 -3.95 5.07
N TYR A 151 -22.35 -4.44 4.55
CA TYR A 151 -22.13 -5.88 4.33
C TYR A 151 -20.95 -6.47 5.11
N VAL A 152 -19.97 -5.66 5.53
CA VAL A 152 -18.85 -6.14 6.35
C VAL A 152 -19.25 -6.16 7.83
N PRO A 153 -19.03 -7.27 8.56
CA PRO A 153 -19.27 -7.31 10.00
C PRO A 153 -18.52 -6.17 10.73
N MET A 154 -19.22 -5.49 11.64
CA MET A 154 -18.68 -4.34 12.39
C MET A 154 -17.32 -4.63 13.06
N LYS A 155 -17.13 -5.86 13.55
CA LYS A 155 -15.86 -6.29 14.17
C LYS A 155 -14.70 -6.26 13.19
N GLU A 156 -14.86 -6.87 12.02
CA GLU A 156 -13.82 -6.91 10.98
C GLU A 156 -13.51 -5.52 10.47
N MET A 157 -14.55 -4.70 10.24
CA MET A 157 -14.37 -3.32 9.80
C MET A 157 -13.56 -2.48 10.80
N LEU A 158 -13.81 -2.61 12.12
CA LEU A 158 -13.04 -1.89 13.14
C LEU A 158 -11.55 -2.27 13.11
N TYR A 159 -11.24 -3.55 12.92
CA TYR A 159 -9.85 -4.02 12.83
C TYR A 159 -9.19 -3.61 11.51
N THR A 160 -9.93 -3.60 10.39
CA THR A 160 -9.42 -3.07 9.13
C THR A 160 -9.15 -1.57 9.23
N ILE A 161 -10.06 -0.77 9.82
CA ILE A 161 -9.81 0.67 10.06
C ILE A 161 -8.55 0.86 10.89
N LEU A 162 -8.36 0.06 11.96
CA LEU A 162 -7.16 0.14 12.78
C LEU A 162 -5.88 -0.17 11.97
N ALA A 163 -5.90 -1.24 11.17
CA ALA A 163 -4.78 -1.60 10.30
C ALA A 163 -4.45 -0.51 9.28
N VAL A 164 -5.48 0.07 8.64
CA VAL A 164 -5.34 1.15 7.64
C VAL A 164 -4.83 2.45 8.27
N VAL A 165 -5.32 2.82 9.45
CA VAL A 165 -4.81 4.01 10.16
C VAL A 165 -3.33 3.83 10.48
N ILE A 166 -2.93 2.65 10.95
CA ILE A 166 -1.52 2.38 11.25
C ILE A 166 -0.69 2.36 9.97
N SER A 167 -1.15 1.68 8.91
CA SER A 167 -0.42 1.60 7.65
C SER A 167 -0.23 2.99 7.03
N SER A 168 -1.25 3.84 7.03
CA SER A 168 -1.19 5.20 6.48
C SER A 168 -0.13 6.07 7.17
N GLN A 169 -0.02 5.98 8.49
CA GLN A 169 0.98 6.72 9.26
C GLN A 169 2.38 6.16 9.01
N VAL A 170 2.53 4.84 8.95
CA VAL A 170 3.81 4.19 8.67
C VAL A 170 4.26 4.49 7.23
N ILE A 171 3.37 4.45 6.24
CA ILE A 171 3.68 4.85 4.85
C ILE A 171 4.20 6.29 4.82
N THR A 172 3.47 7.21 5.46
CA THR A 172 3.87 8.62 5.53
C THR A 172 5.26 8.77 6.15
N TRP A 173 5.51 8.05 7.24
CA TRP A 173 6.81 8.07 7.92
C TRP A 173 7.91 7.47 7.03
N THR A 174 7.72 6.28 6.46
CA THR A 174 8.71 5.59 5.62
C THR A 174 9.08 6.40 4.38
N VAL A 175 8.10 7.00 3.71
CA VAL A 175 8.33 7.86 2.55
C VAL A 175 9.13 9.10 2.96
N LYS A 176 8.76 9.77 4.06
CA LYS A 176 9.44 11.00 4.53
C LYS A 176 10.85 10.76 5.06
N SER A 177 11.07 9.67 5.79
CA SER A 177 12.37 9.31 6.39
C SER A 177 13.46 9.10 5.33
N GLY A 178 13.08 8.78 4.10
CA GLY A 178 14.01 8.64 2.99
C GLY A 178 14.45 9.93 2.32
N THR A 179 13.55 10.89 2.22
CA THR A 179 13.85 12.22 1.66
C THR A 179 14.76 13.06 2.55
N GLY A 180 14.77 12.82 3.87
CA GLY A 180 15.68 13.52 4.79
C GLY A 180 17.16 13.22 4.51
N ILE A 181 17.50 11.96 4.23
CA ILE A 181 18.89 11.52 4.01
C ILE A 181 19.45 12.09 2.70
N ALA A 182 18.64 12.17 1.64
CA ALA A 182 19.08 12.71 0.34
C ALA A 182 19.37 14.22 0.41
N VAL A 183 18.59 14.99 1.18
CA VAL A 183 18.84 16.43 1.40
C VAL A 183 20.09 16.66 2.26
N GLU A 184 20.36 15.77 3.23
CA GLU A 184 21.55 15.84 4.07
C GLU A 184 22.82 15.44 3.29
N GLU A 185 22.75 14.43 2.42
CA GLU A 185 23.84 14.08 1.49
C GLU A 185 24.14 15.18 0.47
N GLU A 186 23.13 15.83 -0.11
CA GLU A 186 23.34 16.97 -1.02
C GLU A 186 23.87 18.21 -0.29
N ALA A 187 23.42 18.48 0.94
CA ALA A 187 23.93 19.57 1.77
C ALA A 187 25.40 19.33 2.20
N HIS A 188 25.78 18.08 2.49
CA HIS A 188 27.16 17.72 2.79
C HIS A 188 28.07 17.68 1.54
N ALA A 189 27.54 17.30 0.37
CA ALA A 189 28.27 17.33 -0.90
C ALA A 189 28.56 18.76 -1.39
N HIS A 190 27.64 19.70 -1.17
CA HIS A 190 27.82 21.12 -1.53
C HIS A 190 28.57 21.95 -0.47
N GLY A 191 28.61 21.50 0.80
CA GLY A 191 29.33 22.19 1.88
C GLY A 191 30.85 22.04 1.87
N ASN A 192 31.41 21.08 1.11
CA ASN A 192 32.85 20.78 1.09
C ASN A 192 33.63 21.40 -0.08
N VAL A 193 32.98 22.15 -0.99
CA VAL A 193 33.65 22.70 -2.19
C VAL A 193 34.13 24.16 -2.00
N SER A 194 33.78 24.82 -0.88
CA SER A 194 34.14 26.23 -0.65
C SER A 194 35.40 26.48 0.19
N VAL A 195 36.19 25.45 0.53
CA VAL A 195 37.41 25.61 1.37
C VAL A 195 38.62 24.89 0.76
N THR A 196 38.93 25.17 -0.51
CA THR A 196 40.23 24.83 -1.12
C THR A 196 40.59 25.83 -2.22
N HIS A 197 40.50 27.13 -1.93
CA HIS A 197 41.26 28.15 -2.66
C HIS A 197 41.44 29.37 -1.76
N GLN A 198 42.48 29.33 -0.92
CA GLN A 198 43.28 30.49 -0.52
C GLN A 198 44.60 30.03 0.08
#